data_AF-A0A1M4TYU8-F1
#
_entry.id   AF-A0A1M4TYU8-F1
#
_cell.length_a   1.000
_cell.length_b   1.000
_cell.length_c   1.000
_cell.angle_alpha   90.00
_cell.angle_beta   90.00
_cell.angle_gamma   90.00
#
_symmetry.space_group_name_H-M   'P 1'
#
loop_
_entity.id
_entity.type
_entity.pdbx_description
1 polymer ?
#
loop_
_entity_poly.entity_id
_entity_poly.type
_entity_poly.pdbx_seq_one_letter_code
_entity_poly.pdbx_strand_id
1 'polypeptide(L)' 'MKREELLERLAEELGYDYISDLHIMNKYDDMLKILGDISPDEYSLGEWNSAVQYLLREEIVLESSRKAREYLMEILRNRH' A
#
# COMPACT_ATOMS: atom_id res chain seq x y z
N MET A 1 -20.63 5.50 8.10
CA MET A 1 -19.35 4.76 8.13
C MET A 1 -18.38 5.51 7.25
N LYS A 2 -17.26 5.99 7.80
CA LYS A 2 -16.13 6.37 6.95
C LYS A 2 -15.60 5.05 6.37
N ARG A 3 -15.45 4.97 5.04
CA ARG A 3 -14.60 3.93 4.47
C ARG A 3 -13.19 4.34 4.84
N GLU A 4 -12.52 3.49 5.60
CA GLU A 4 -11.10 3.64 5.89
C GLU A 4 -10.34 3.54 4.58
N GLU A 5 -9.46 4.50 4.28
CA GLU A 5 -8.67 4.50 3.05
C GLU A 5 -7.52 3.49 3.17
N LEU A 6 -7.09 2.87 2.07
CA LEU A 6 -6.00 1.88 2.07
C LEU A 6 -4.74 2.36 2.82
N LEU A 7 -4.34 3.62 2.65
CA LEU A 7 -3.17 4.18 3.33
C LEU A 7 -3.38 4.33 4.85
N GLU A 8 -4.59 4.64 5.30
CA GLU A 8 -4.91 4.72 6.73
C GLU A 8 -4.77 3.33 7.37
N ARG A 9 -5.34 2.30 6.74
CA ARG A 9 -5.22 0.92 7.23
C ARG A 9 -3.78 0.44 7.29
N LEU A 10 -2.98 0.73 6.25
CA LEU A 10 -1.57 0.35 6.25
C LEU A 10 -0.81 1.01 7.41
N ALA A 11 -1.12 2.27 7.73
CA ALA A 11 -0.50 2.96 8.86
C ALA A 11 -0.93 2.33 10.19
N GLU A 12 -2.23 2.06 10.37
CA GLU A 12 -2.78 1.45 11.58
C GLU A 12 -2.18 0.05 11.83
N GLU A 13 -2.15 -0.82 10.83
CA GLU A 13 -1.61 -2.18 10.93
C GLU A 13 -0.09 -2.20 11.19
N LEU A 14 0.64 -1.17 10.76
CA LEU A 14 2.06 -0.99 11.05
C LEU A 14 2.33 -0.28 12.39
N GLY A 15 1.28 0.15 13.10
CA GLY A 15 1.37 0.87 14.37
C GLY A 15 1.90 2.29 14.22
N TYR A 16 1.57 2.97 13.12
CA TYR A 16 1.93 4.35 12.86
C TYR A 16 0.76 5.30 13.13
N ASP A 17 1.07 6.45 13.73
CA ASP A 17 0.07 7.48 14.03
C ASP A 17 -0.28 8.33 12.77
N TYR A 18 0.61 8.36 11.77
CA TYR A 18 0.45 9.17 10.57
C TYR A 18 0.78 8.41 9.29
N ILE A 19 0.03 8.66 8.21
CA ILE A 19 0.30 8.11 6.86
C ILE A 19 1.72 8.45 6.37
N SER A 20 2.25 9.63 6.73
CA SER A 20 3.62 10.03 6.38
C SER A 20 4.69 9.07 6.92
N ASP A 21 4.38 8.36 8.00
CA ASP A 21 5.31 7.42 8.63
C ASP A 21 5.43 6.11 7.84
N LEU A 22 4.54 5.85 6.87
CA LEU A 22 4.70 4.76 5.90
C LEU A 22 5.99 4.89 5.06
N HIS A 23 6.56 6.10 4.99
CA HIS A 23 7.86 6.33 4.37
C HIS A 23 9.05 6.02 5.27
N ILE A 24 8.83 5.66 6.53
CA ILE A 24 9.89 5.22 7.44
C ILE A 24 10.24 3.80 7.02
N MET A 25 11.20 3.72 6.09
CA MET A 25 11.65 2.55 5.32
C MET A 25 12.36 1.47 6.17
N ASN A 26 11.73 0.96 7.23
CA ASN A 26 12.30 -0.07 8.10
C ASN A 26 11.38 -1.27 8.39
N LYS A 27 10.15 -1.29 7.86
CA LYS A 27 9.16 -2.38 8.04
C LYS A 27 8.67 -2.98 6.72
N TYR A 28 9.59 -3.26 5.79
CA TYR A 28 9.22 -3.81 4.48
C TYR A 28 8.54 -5.18 4.58
N ASP A 29 9.07 -6.07 5.42
CA ASP A 29 8.49 -7.41 5.60
C ASP A 29 7.07 -7.37 6.18
N ASP A 30 6.84 -6.54 7.21
CA ASP A 30 5.52 -6.36 7.79
C ASP A 30 4.54 -5.78 6.76
N MET A 31 4.98 -4.77 6.01
CA MET A 31 4.18 -4.16 4.95
C MET A 31 3.82 -5.17 3.85
N LEU A 32 4.77 -5.99 3.43
CA LEU A 32 4.55 -7.06 2.45
C LEU A 32 3.55 -8.10 2.95
N LYS A 33 3.61 -8.44 4.23
CA LYS A 33 2.66 -9.37 4.86
C LYS A 33 1.24 -8.79 4.85
N ILE A 34 1.08 -7.55 5.33
CA ILE A 34 -0.22 -6.86 5.35
C ILE A 34 -0.79 -6.76 3.93
N LEU A 35 0.01 -6.30 2.96
CA LEU A 35 -0.41 -6.20 1.56
C LEU A 35 -0.80 -7.55 0.95
N GLY A 36 -0.16 -8.64 1.38
CA GLY A 36 -0.50 -10.00 0.95
C GLY A 36 -1.86 -10.47 1.48
N ASP A 37 -2.20 -10.06 2.69
CA ASP A 37 -3.44 -10.43 3.37
C ASP A 37 -4.65 -9.60 2.89
N ILE A 38 -4.43 -8.38 2.39
CA ILE A 38 -5.48 -7.53 1.81
C ILE A 38 -5.90 -8.09 0.43
N SER A 39 -7.18 -8.43 0.28
CA SER A 39 -7.75 -8.78 -1.02
C SER A 39 -7.72 -7.58 -1.97
N PRO A 40 -7.36 -7.75 -3.26
CA PRO A 40 -7.38 -6.66 -4.22
C PRO A 40 -8.77 -6.01 -4.37
N ASP A 41 -9.84 -6.76 -4.10
CA ASP A 41 -11.22 -6.32 -4.27
C ASP A 41 -11.77 -5.56 -3.04
N GLU A 42 -11.04 -5.51 -1.93
CA GLU A 42 -11.42 -4.74 -0.72
C GLU A 42 -11.38 -3.23 -0.95
N TYR A 43 -10.45 -2.78 -1.82
CA TYR A 43 -10.23 -1.38 -2.14
C TYR A 43 -10.38 -1.10 -3.62
N SER A 44 -10.81 0.11 -3.94
CA SER A 44 -10.96 0.53 -5.33
C SER A 44 -9.61 0.61 -6.04
N LEU A 45 -9.62 0.48 -7.37
CA LEU A 45 -8.43 0.72 -8.19
C LEU A 45 -7.83 2.11 -7.94
N GLY A 46 -8.66 3.12 -7.67
CA GLY A 46 -8.21 4.47 -7.34
C GLY A 46 -7.35 4.48 -6.07
N GLU A 47 -7.80 3.83 -5.01
CA GLU A 47 -7.07 3.75 -3.74
C GLU A 47 -5.76 2.97 -3.88
N TRP A 48 -5.77 1.86 -4.62
CA TRP A 48 -4.56 1.12 -4.91
C TRP A 48 -3.55 1.95 -5.71
N ASN A 49 -4.00 2.67 -6.73
CA ASN A 49 -3.13 3.56 -7.50
C ASN A 49 -2.59 4.70 -6.63
N SER A 50 -3.42 5.32 -5.80
CA SER A 50 -2.98 6.34 -4.84
C SER A 50 -1.94 5.79 -3.87
N ALA A 51 -2.11 4.57 -3.36
CA ALA A 51 -1.14 3.95 -2.47
C ALA A 51 0.20 3.66 -3.17
N VAL A 52 0.16 3.14 -4.40
CA VAL A 52 1.37 2.94 -5.23
C VAL A 52 2.10 4.26 -5.43
N GLN A 53 1.39 5.29 -5.89
CA GLN A 53 1.98 6.60 -6.16
C GLN A 53 2.56 7.24 -4.91
N TYR A 54 1.81 7.15 -3.80
CA TYR A 54 2.22 7.70 -2.52
C TYR A 54 3.49 7.00 -2.04
N LEU A 55 3.45 5.67 -1.85
CA LEU A 55 4.53 4.90 -1.23
C LEU A 55 5.80 4.86 -2.08
N LEU A 56 5.65 4.71 -3.40
CA LEU A 56 6.79 4.61 -4.32
C LEU A 56 7.32 5.97 -4.78
N ARG A 57 6.52 7.05 -4.62
CA ARG A 57 6.76 8.39 -5.16
C ARG A 57 6.89 8.41 -6.69
N GLU A 58 6.07 7.60 -7.34
CA GLU A 58 6.05 7.44 -8.80
C GLU A 58 4.66 7.79 -9.35
N GLU A 59 4.56 8.48 -10.48
CA GLU A 59 3.27 8.82 -11.10
C GLU A 59 2.74 7.70 -12.02
N ILE A 60 2.73 6.47 -11.52
CA ILE A 60 2.23 5.31 -12.26
C ILE A 60 0.73 5.08 -12.00
N VAL A 61 0.01 4.64 -13.02
CA VAL A 61 -1.41 4.25 -12.92
C VAL A 61 -1.55 2.86 -13.50
N LEU A 62 -2.07 1.94 -12.70
CA LEU A 62 -2.30 0.55 -13.07
C LEU A 62 -3.76 0.35 -13.47
N GLU A 63 -4.00 -0.68 -14.27
CA GLU A 63 -5.30 -0.98 -14.89
C GLU A 63 -6.22 -1.86 -14.03
N SER A 64 -5.72 -2.44 -12.94
CA SER A 64 -6.54 -3.23 -11.99
C SER A 64 -5.95 -3.24 -10.59
N SER A 65 -6.83 -3.42 -9.59
CA SER A 65 -6.44 -3.47 -8.17
C SER A 65 -5.42 -4.58 -7.91
N ARG A 66 -5.60 -5.73 -8.58
CA ARG A 66 -4.68 -6.87 -8.50
C ARG A 66 -3.27 -6.49 -8.98
N LYS A 67 -3.18 -5.87 -10.16
CA LYS A 67 -1.88 -5.43 -10.71
C LYS A 67 -1.22 -4.36 -9.85
N ALA A 68 -1.98 -3.41 -9.33
CA ALA A 68 -1.46 -2.39 -8.43
C ALA A 68 -0.88 -2.98 -7.14
N ARG A 69 -1.59 -3.92 -6.51
CA ARG A 69 -1.10 -4.64 -5.33
C ARG A 69 0.16 -5.45 -5.63
N GLU A 70 0.13 -6.27 -6.69
CA GLU A 70 1.27 -7.10 -7.10
C GLU A 70 2.50 -6.25 -7.41
N TYR A 71 2.33 -5.14 -8.13
CA TYR A 71 3.39 -4.18 -8.43
C TYR A 71 3.98 -3.55 -7.18
N LEU A 72 3.13 -3.07 -6.26
CA LEU A 72 3.59 -2.51 -4.99
C LEU A 72 4.43 -3.51 -4.20
N MET A 73 3.95 -4.76 -4.07
CA MET A 73 4.66 -5.82 -3.37
C MET A 73 5.99 -6.18 -4.05
N GLU A 74 6.05 -6.20 -5.38
CA GLU A 74 7.28 -6.48 -6.12
C GLU A 74 8.34 -5.41 -5.88
N ILE A 75 7.98 -4.13 -5.99
CA ILE A 75 8.93 -3.04 -5.76
C ILE A 75 9.42 -3.02 -4.31
N LEU A 76 8.53 -3.23 -3.33
CA LEU A 76 8.92 -3.27 -1.92
C LEU A 76 9.85 -4.46 -1.60
N ARG A 77 9.66 -5.62 -2.23
CA ARG A 77 10.59 -6.77 -2.10
C ARG A 77 11.98 -6.46 -2.67
N ASN A 78 12.06 -5.73 -3.78
CA ASN A 78 13.34 -5.36 -4.40
C ASN A 78 14.07 -4.24 -3.65
N ARG A 79 13.40 -3.56 -2.70
CA ARG A 79 13.99 -2.53 -1.83
C ARG A 79 14.49 -3.09 -0.48
N HIS A 80 14.23 -4.38 -0.18
CA HIS A 80 14.79 -5.12 0.96
C HIS A 80 16.23 -5.59 0.66
#